data_AF-A0A8T2VQS3-F1
#
_entry.id   AF-A0A8T2VQS3-F1
#
_cell.length_a   1.000
_cell.length_b   1.000
_cell.length_c   1.000
_cell.angle_alpha   90.00
_cell.angle_beta   90.00
_cell.angle_gamma   90.00
#
_symmetry.space_group_name_H-M   'P 1'
#
loop_
_entity.id
_entity.type
_entity.pdbx_description
1 polymer ?
#
loop_
_entity_poly.entity_id
_entity_poly.type
_entity_poly.pdbx_seq_one_letter_code
_entity_poly.pdbx_strand_id
1 'polypeptide(L)'
;MVHELRQALLLEKHAAYIVHISQSKSTFAYYATEHFRMSGVYWGLSALYLMGKLDDMDREEVITWVFSCQHENGGFGGSERHDPHMLYTLSALQILALYDQLDRVNADKIAEYIAGLQQSDGSFTGDSWGEIDTRFTYCALNALWLLDRMEAIDVTKAANYISSCRNFDGGFGATPGNESHAGQVFTCVAALALANRLDLVEPDLLSWWLCERQTASGGLNGRPEKLQDVCYSWWCLSALSILERLHWIDSEKLTAFILDCQDEDGGGISDRPEDEVDVYHTYFGVAGLALMGHPGLKQVDPTLALPVEVVERLNAKKKNKSI
;
A
#
# COMPACT_ATOMS: atom_id res chain seq x y z
N MET A 1 -14.80 3.40 33.20
CA MET A 1 -15.01 1.99 32.81
C MET A 1 -13.65 1.47 32.39
N VAL A 2 -13.24 0.31 32.88
CA VAL A 2 -12.07 -0.38 32.34
C VAL A 2 -12.53 -0.89 30.97
N HIS A 3 -12.00 -0.33 29.89
CA HIS A 3 -12.24 -0.86 28.55
C HIS A 3 -11.67 -2.29 28.55
N GLU A 4 -12.52 -3.30 28.38
CA GLU A 4 -12.02 -4.67 28.18
C GLU A 4 -11.30 -4.68 26.84
N LEU A 5 -10.02 -5.07 26.85
CA LEU A 5 -9.22 -5.16 25.63
C LEU A 5 -9.81 -6.23 24.71
N ARG A 6 -10.08 -5.86 23.46
CA ARG A 6 -10.58 -6.78 22.43
C ARG A 6 -9.49 -7.79 22.07
N GLN A 7 -9.84 -9.08 22.05
CA GLN A 7 -8.88 -10.17 21.89
C GLN A 7 -8.96 -10.90 20.54
N ALA A 8 -10.03 -10.69 19.78
CA ALA A 8 -10.26 -11.39 18.52
C ALA A 8 -10.46 -10.42 17.36
N LEU A 9 -9.91 -10.76 16.20
CA LEU A 9 -10.18 -10.09 14.94
C LEU A 9 -11.49 -10.62 14.33
N LEU A 10 -12.42 -9.73 14.02
CA LEU A 10 -13.76 -10.09 13.54
C LEU A 10 -13.81 -10.26 12.01
N LEU A 11 -13.06 -11.24 11.50
CA LEU A 11 -12.87 -11.51 10.06
C LEU A 11 -14.17 -11.45 9.23
N GLU A 12 -15.21 -12.19 9.67
CA GLU A 12 -16.49 -12.24 8.94
C GLU A 12 -17.20 -10.88 8.90
N LYS A 13 -17.11 -10.09 9.98
CA LYS A 13 -17.71 -8.75 10.01
C LYS A 13 -16.95 -7.78 9.11
N HIS A 14 -15.63 -7.84 9.12
CA HIS A 14 -14.81 -6.99 8.25
C HIS A 14 -15.01 -7.31 6.77
N ALA A 15 -15.13 -8.61 6.42
CA ALA A 15 -15.48 -9.01 5.06
C ALA A 15 -16.87 -8.51 4.66
N ALA A 16 -17.88 -8.70 5.51
CA ALA A 16 -19.23 -8.21 5.28
C ALA A 16 -19.28 -6.67 5.13
N TYR A 17 -18.52 -5.93 5.93
CA TYR A 17 -18.36 -4.47 5.81
C TYR A 17 -17.85 -4.07 4.42
N ILE A 18 -16.77 -4.70 3.93
CA ILE A 18 -16.19 -4.40 2.61
C ILE A 18 -17.18 -4.72 1.47
N VAL A 19 -17.90 -5.84 1.57
CA VAL A 19 -18.92 -6.21 0.58
C VAL A 19 -20.09 -5.22 0.63
N HIS A 20 -20.51 -4.78 1.82
CA HIS A 20 -21.62 -3.85 1.98
C HIS A 20 -21.31 -2.45 1.41
N ILE A 21 -20.11 -1.91 1.67
CA ILE A 21 -19.73 -0.61 1.11
C ILE A 21 -19.63 -0.64 -0.42
N SER A 22 -19.23 -1.77 -1.02
CA SER A 22 -19.13 -1.90 -2.48
C SER A 22 -20.51 -1.89 -3.17
N GLN A 23 -21.54 -2.36 -2.47
CA GLN A 23 -22.93 -2.38 -2.95
C GLN A 23 -23.66 -1.04 -2.72
N SER A 24 -23.13 -0.18 -1.85
CA SER A 24 -23.77 1.08 -1.41
C SER A 24 -23.57 2.24 -2.41
N LYS A 25 -24.03 2.06 -3.65
CA LYS A 25 -23.75 2.93 -4.81
C LYS A 25 -24.55 4.26 -4.87
N SER A 26 -25.43 4.53 -3.90
CA SER A 26 -26.34 5.70 -3.89
C SER A 26 -26.09 6.68 -2.73
N THR A 27 -25.05 6.46 -1.93
CA THR A 27 -24.76 7.28 -0.75
C THR A 27 -23.92 8.51 -1.10
N PHE A 28 -23.94 9.56 -0.25
CA PHE A 28 -23.03 10.69 -0.40
C PHE A 28 -21.56 10.25 -0.34
N ALA A 29 -21.23 9.36 0.60
CA ALA A 29 -19.89 8.80 0.75
C ALA A 29 -19.41 8.10 -0.53
N TYR A 30 -20.30 7.40 -1.24
CA TYR A 30 -19.98 6.82 -2.53
C TYR A 30 -19.47 7.87 -3.50
N TYR A 31 -20.18 8.99 -3.68
CA TYR A 31 -19.74 10.05 -4.61
C TYR A 31 -18.53 10.84 -4.09
N ALA A 32 -18.44 11.10 -2.79
CA ALA A 32 -17.34 11.85 -2.18
C ALA A 32 -15.97 11.15 -2.35
N THR A 33 -15.97 9.81 -2.45
CA THR A 33 -14.76 8.99 -2.60
C THR A 33 -14.43 8.62 -4.05
N GLU A 34 -15.18 9.14 -5.02
CA GLU A 34 -15.02 8.75 -6.43
C GLU A 34 -13.60 9.00 -6.96
N HIS A 35 -12.98 10.11 -6.56
CA HIS A 35 -11.68 10.54 -7.04
C HIS A 35 -10.52 9.58 -6.68
N PHE A 36 -10.66 8.76 -5.62
CA PHE A 36 -9.66 7.76 -5.23
C PHE A 36 -10.20 6.32 -5.23
N ARG A 37 -11.36 6.07 -5.87
CA ARG A 37 -12.08 4.79 -5.78
C ARG A 37 -11.22 3.59 -6.16
N MET A 38 -10.35 3.71 -7.17
CA MET A 38 -9.40 2.66 -7.58
C MET A 38 -8.56 2.15 -6.39
N SER A 39 -7.99 3.06 -5.60
CA SER A 39 -7.24 2.69 -4.41
C SER A 39 -8.14 2.08 -3.35
N GLY A 40 -9.35 2.62 -3.15
CA GLY A 40 -10.35 2.07 -2.23
C GLY A 40 -10.75 0.63 -2.54
N VAL A 41 -10.95 0.30 -3.82
CA VAL A 41 -11.23 -1.06 -4.28
C VAL A 41 -10.02 -1.96 -4.08
N TYR A 42 -8.80 -1.49 -4.38
CA TYR A 42 -7.57 -2.23 -4.09
C TYR A 42 -7.44 -2.57 -2.60
N TRP A 43 -7.67 -1.60 -1.70
CA TRP A 43 -7.61 -1.81 -0.24
C TRP A 43 -8.63 -2.86 0.21
N GLY A 44 -9.90 -2.71 -0.19
CA GLY A 44 -10.96 -3.65 0.16
C GLY A 44 -10.67 -5.08 -0.33
N LEU A 45 -10.28 -5.23 -1.60
CA LEU A 45 -9.96 -6.54 -2.16
C LEU A 45 -8.72 -7.18 -1.53
N SER A 46 -7.70 -6.39 -1.22
CA SER A 46 -6.50 -6.89 -0.55
C SER A 46 -6.83 -7.37 0.86
N ALA A 47 -7.63 -6.62 1.62
CA ALA A 47 -8.12 -7.05 2.93
C ALA A 47 -8.93 -8.35 2.82
N LEU A 48 -9.88 -8.44 1.88
CA LEU A 48 -10.63 -9.68 1.62
C LEU A 48 -9.72 -10.84 1.26
N TYR A 49 -8.69 -10.63 0.43
CA TYR A 49 -7.73 -11.67 0.10
C TYR A 49 -7.00 -12.19 1.35
N LEU A 50 -6.50 -11.28 2.18
CA LEU A 50 -5.77 -11.62 3.40
C LEU A 50 -6.67 -12.39 4.40
N MET A 51 -7.98 -12.12 4.39
CA MET A 51 -8.96 -12.84 5.19
C MET A 51 -9.48 -14.14 4.53
N GLY A 52 -9.04 -14.47 3.31
CA GLY A 52 -9.51 -15.65 2.57
C GLY A 52 -10.93 -15.53 2.00
N LYS A 53 -11.37 -14.29 1.73
CA LYS A 53 -12.74 -13.90 1.35
C LYS A 53 -12.80 -13.14 0.02
N LEU A 54 -11.77 -13.22 -0.82
CA LEU A 54 -11.76 -12.53 -2.12
C LEU A 54 -12.95 -12.95 -3.00
N ASP A 55 -13.36 -14.22 -2.91
CA ASP A 55 -14.46 -14.79 -3.69
C ASP A 55 -15.85 -14.24 -3.31
N ASP A 56 -15.96 -13.44 -2.23
CA ASP A 56 -17.19 -12.75 -1.85
C ASP A 56 -17.50 -11.55 -2.77
N MET A 57 -16.57 -11.18 -3.64
CA MET A 57 -16.70 -10.10 -4.62
C MET A 57 -16.87 -10.63 -6.04
N ASP A 58 -17.69 -9.96 -6.86
CA ASP A 58 -17.82 -10.31 -8.27
C ASP A 58 -16.54 -9.93 -9.04
N ARG A 59 -15.75 -10.95 -9.36
CA ARG A 59 -14.49 -10.82 -10.09
C ARG A 59 -14.66 -10.10 -11.43
N GLU A 60 -15.63 -10.49 -12.25
CA GLU A 60 -15.75 -9.93 -13.61
C GLU A 60 -16.33 -8.51 -13.58
N GLU A 61 -17.23 -8.21 -12.64
CA GLU A 61 -17.69 -6.83 -12.40
C GLU A 61 -16.49 -5.92 -12.06
N VAL A 62 -15.65 -6.34 -11.11
CA VAL A 62 -14.49 -5.54 -10.71
C VAL A 62 -13.49 -5.37 -11.85
N ILE A 63 -13.13 -6.45 -12.56
CA ILE A 63 -12.18 -6.36 -13.67
C ILE A 63 -12.72 -5.46 -14.78
N THR A 64 -14.01 -5.58 -15.13
CA THR A 64 -14.66 -4.73 -16.13
C THR A 64 -14.58 -3.26 -15.73
N TRP A 65 -14.86 -2.96 -14.46
CA TRP A 65 -14.76 -1.60 -13.94
C TRP A 65 -13.30 -1.07 -13.95
N VAL A 66 -12.31 -1.88 -13.56
CA VAL A 66 -10.90 -1.49 -13.63
C VAL A 66 -10.51 -1.06 -15.05
N PHE A 67 -10.88 -1.86 -16.05
CA PHE A 67 -10.59 -1.52 -17.46
C PHE A 67 -11.38 -0.30 -17.97
N SER A 68 -12.56 -0.03 -17.43
CA SER A 68 -13.31 1.20 -17.76
C SER A 68 -12.62 2.49 -17.27
N CYS A 69 -11.67 2.37 -16.33
CA CYS A 69 -10.87 3.48 -15.84
C CYS A 69 -9.54 3.67 -16.61
N GLN A 70 -9.25 2.83 -17.62
CA GLN A 70 -7.99 2.89 -18.37
C GLN A 70 -8.06 3.94 -19.48
N HIS A 71 -6.97 4.70 -19.65
CA HIS A 71 -6.84 5.74 -20.66
C HIS A 71 -6.01 5.29 -21.87
N GLU A 72 -6.15 6.03 -22.97
CA GLU A 72 -5.42 5.78 -24.22
C GLU A 72 -3.91 5.94 -24.09
N ASN A 73 -3.39 6.62 -23.08
CA ASN A 73 -1.95 6.70 -22.82
C ASN A 73 -1.41 5.48 -22.06
N GLY A 74 -2.28 4.62 -21.52
CA GLY A 74 -1.92 3.42 -20.74
C GLY A 74 -2.24 3.54 -19.25
N GLY A 75 -2.24 4.76 -18.69
CA GLY A 75 -2.51 4.99 -17.28
C GLY A 75 -3.96 4.74 -16.89
N PHE A 76 -4.21 4.57 -15.59
CA PHE A 76 -5.56 4.41 -15.02
C PHE A 76 -5.94 5.61 -14.17
N GLY A 77 -7.19 6.03 -14.25
CA GLY A 77 -7.77 7.04 -13.37
C GLY A 77 -8.33 6.46 -12.08
N GLY A 78 -8.68 7.34 -11.13
CA GLY A 78 -9.30 6.93 -9.86
C GLY A 78 -10.71 6.35 -10.01
N SER A 79 -11.38 6.69 -11.13
CA SER A 79 -12.68 6.18 -11.59
C SER A 79 -12.82 6.49 -13.10
N GLU A 80 -13.91 6.07 -13.77
CA GLU A 80 -14.13 6.12 -15.23
C GLU A 80 -13.88 7.47 -15.91
N ARG A 81 -14.03 8.58 -15.19
CA ARG A 81 -13.96 9.95 -15.72
C ARG A 81 -12.84 10.80 -15.12
N HIS A 82 -11.93 10.16 -14.39
CA HIS A 82 -10.82 10.84 -13.73
C HIS A 82 -9.55 10.69 -14.56
N ASP A 83 -8.69 11.71 -14.50
CA ASP A 83 -7.41 11.72 -15.19
C ASP A 83 -6.53 10.55 -14.74
N PRO A 84 -5.71 9.99 -15.65
CA PRO A 84 -4.80 8.91 -15.31
C PRO A 84 -3.71 9.40 -14.37
N HIS A 85 -3.45 8.63 -13.31
CA HIS A 85 -2.46 8.98 -12.29
C HIS A 85 -1.66 7.74 -11.85
N MET A 86 -0.41 7.94 -11.46
CA MET A 86 0.53 6.89 -11.05
C MET A 86 -0.04 6.00 -9.92
N LEU A 87 -0.66 6.62 -8.90
CA LEU A 87 -1.27 5.91 -7.76
C LEU A 87 -2.35 4.91 -8.19
N TYR A 88 -3.23 5.33 -9.11
CA TYR A 88 -4.34 4.50 -9.57
C TYR A 88 -3.91 3.48 -10.61
N THR A 89 -2.88 3.81 -11.40
CA THR A 89 -2.21 2.86 -12.29
C THR A 89 -1.63 1.69 -11.50
N LEU A 90 -0.91 1.94 -10.41
CA LEU A 90 -0.44 0.86 -9.53
C LEU A 90 -1.63 0.07 -8.93
N SER A 91 -2.62 0.76 -8.37
CA SER A 91 -3.76 0.12 -7.71
C SER A 91 -4.52 -0.80 -8.68
N ALA A 92 -4.74 -0.36 -9.93
CA ALA A 92 -5.34 -1.17 -10.99
C ALA A 92 -4.53 -2.44 -11.27
N LEU A 93 -3.21 -2.32 -11.42
CA LEU A 93 -2.33 -3.47 -11.64
C LEU A 93 -2.34 -4.43 -10.46
N GLN A 94 -2.37 -3.93 -9.23
CA GLN A 94 -2.46 -4.76 -8.03
C GLN A 94 -3.81 -5.50 -7.96
N ILE A 95 -4.93 -4.85 -8.29
CA ILE A 95 -6.25 -5.51 -8.38
C ILE A 95 -6.21 -6.64 -9.42
N LEU A 96 -5.66 -6.37 -10.61
CA LEU A 96 -5.50 -7.39 -11.65
C LEU A 96 -4.56 -8.51 -11.20
N ALA A 97 -3.52 -8.22 -10.41
CA ALA A 97 -2.62 -9.22 -9.85
C ALA A 97 -3.34 -10.16 -8.88
N LEU A 98 -4.19 -9.61 -7.98
CA LEU A 98 -5.00 -10.40 -7.04
C LEU A 98 -5.86 -11.44 -7.78
N TYR A 99 -6.48 -11.06 -8.90
CA TYR A 99 -7.32 -11.94 -9.72
C TYR A 99 -6.56 -12.74 -10.79
N ASP A 100 -5.24 -12.65 -10.84
CA ASP A 100 -4.40 -13.28 -11.87
C ASP A 100 -4.78 -12.88 -13.32
N GLN A 101 -4.95 -11.58 -13.55
CA GLN A 101 -5.41 -10.98 -14.82
C GLN A 101 -4.46 -9.91 -15.39
N LEU A 102 -3.23 -9.84 -14.88
CA LEU A 102 -2.21 -8.92 -15.38
C LEU A 102 -1.86 -9.14 -16.86
N ASP A 103 -2.11 -10.32 -17.42
CA ASP A 103 -1.89 -10.64 -18.83
C ASP A 103 -2.86 -9.94 -19.80
N ARG A 104 -3.97 -9.39 -19.28
CA ARG A 104 -4.96 -8.66 -20.09
C ARG A 104 -4.56 -7.22 -20.41
N VAL A 105 -3.55 -6.66 -19.73
CA VAL A 105 -3.09 -5.29 -20.02
C VAL A 105 -2.03 -5.27 -21.10
N ASN A 106 -1.92 -4.14 -21.80
CA ASN A 106 -0.75 -3.87 -22.62
C ASN A 106 0.38 -3.36 -21.72
N ALA A 107 1.27 -4.28 -21.31
CA ALA A 107 2.38 -3.97 -20.41
C ALA A 107 3.33 -2.89 -20.95
N ASP A 108 3.64 -2.93 -22.25
CA ASP A 108 4.56 -1.97 -22.89
C ASP A 108 3.97 -0.56 -22.86
N LYS A 109 2.68 -0.43 -23.16
CA LYS A 109 1.98 0.85 -23.16
C LYS A 109 1.91 1.48 -21.76
N ILE A 110 1.69 0.67 -20.73
CA ILE A 110 1.73 1.15 -19.34
C ILE A 110 3.14 1.56 -18.95
N ALA A 111 4.15 0.78 -19.37
CA ALA A 111 5.54 1.11 -19.12
C ALA A 111 5.97 2.43 -19.82
N GLU A 112 5.51 2.67 -21.04
CA GLU A 112 5.71 3.94 -21.76
C GLU A 112 5.09 5.13 -21.01
N TYR A 113 3.86 4.99 -20.50
CA TYR A 113 3.24 6.01 -19.65
C TYR A 113 4.06 6.30 -18.39
N ILE A 114 4.48 5.26 -17.66
CA ILE A 114 5.28 5.41 -16.44
C ILE A 114 6.63 6.06 -16.75
N ALA A 115 7.31 5.62 -17.82
CA ALA A 115 8.60 6.17 -18.24
C ALA A 115 8.50 7.64 -18.63
N GLY A 116 7.40 8.04 -19.27
CA GLY A 116 7.12 9.44 -19.61
C GLY A 116 6.94 10.37 -18.41
N LEU A 117 6.70 9.82 -17.21
CA LEU A 117 6.58 10.59 -15.97
C LEU A 117 7.91 10.72 -15.21
N GLN A 118 8.96 10.02 -15.63
CA GLN A 118 10.29 10.16 -15.03
C GLN A 118 10.94 11.50 -15.42
N GLN A 119 11.40 12.24 -14.42
CA GLN A 119 12.07 13.52 -14.59
C GLN A 119 13.58 13.36 -14.74
N SER A 120 14.24 14.43 -15.21
CA SER A 120 15.69 14.40 -15.50
C SER A 120 16.59 14.12 -14.29
N ASP A 121 16.12 14.48 -13.08
CA ASP A 121 16.79 14.25 -11.79
C ASP A 121 16.52 12.86 -11.20
N GLY A 122 15.66 12.06 -11.84
CA GLY A 122 15.28 10.72 -11.40
C GLY A 122 13.96 10.64 -10.65
N SER A 123 13.39 11.78 -10.24
CA SER A 123 12.07 11.82 -9.62
C SER A 123 10.97 11.40 -10.60
N PHE A 124 9.77 11.14 -10.08
CA PHE A 124 8.60 10.87 -10.90
C PHE A 124 7.51 11.88 -10.58
N THR A 125 6.79 12.33 -11.60
CA THR A 125 5.53 13.04 -11.41
C THR A 125 4.37 12.05 -11.30
N GLY A 126 3.32 12.44 -10.57
CA GLY A 126 2.12 11.60 -10.43
C GLY A 126 1.30 11.51 -11.72
N ASP A 127 1.33 12.58 -12.51
CA ASP A 127 0.60 12.76 -13.76
C ASP A 127 1.23 13.89 -14.60
N SER A 128 0.47 14.41 -15.57
CA SER A 128 0.85 15.54 -16.44
C SER A 128 0.91 16.91 -15.75
N TRP A 129 0.43 17.04 -14.52
CA TRP A 129 0.36 18.30 -13.79
C TRP A 129 1.58 18.56 -12.89
N GLY A 130 2.45 17.57 -12.74
CA GLY A 130 3.84 17.79 -12.32
C GLY A 130 4.10 17.78 -10.80
N GLU A 131 3.18 17.30 -9.97
CA GLU A 131 3.48 17.02 -8.55
C GLU A 131 4.61 16.00 -8.46
N ILE A 132 5.63 16.27 -7.65
CA ILE A 132 6.71 15.34 -7.35
C ILE A 132 6.55 14.84 -5.91
N ASP A 133 6.60 13.52 -5.74
CA ASP A 133 6.56 12.87 -4.45
C ASP A 133 7.23 11.48 -4.52
N THR A 134 7.94 11.09 -3.47
CA THR A 134 8.56 9.76 -3.35
C THR A 134 7.56 8.60 -3.49
N ARG A 135 6.27 8.80 -3.17
CA ARG A 135 5.18 7.86 -3.49
C ARG A 135 5.15 7.47 -4.96
N PHE A 136 5.36 8.41 -5.87
CA PHE A 136 5.29 8.14 -7.32
C PHE A 136 6.46 7.30 -7.79
N THR A 137 7.63 7.46 -7.16
CA THR A 137 8.79 6.61 -7.45
C THR A 137 8.53 5.17 -7.04
N TYR A 138 7.97 4.94 -5.84
CA TYR A 138 7.53 3.60 -5.42
C TYR A 138 6.50 3.01 -6.37
N CYS A 139 5.47 3.79 -6.72
CA CYS A 139 4.42 3.31 -7.62
C CYS A 139 4.95 2.95 -9.00
N ALA A 140 5.88 3.74 -9.56
CA ALA A 140 6.53 3.45 -10.83
C ALA A 140 7.31 2.12 -10.76
N LEU A 141 8.20 1.97 -9.78
CA LEU A 141 9.04 0.77 -9.65
C LEU A 141 8.19 -0.49 -9.37
N ASN A 142 7.16 -0.38 -8.53
CA ASN A 142 6.27 -1.51 -8.24
C ASN A 142 5.47 -1.91 -9.49
N ALA A 143 4.85 -0.94 -10.18
CA ALA A 143 4.10 -1.21 -11.41
C ALA A 143 4.96 -1.85 -12.50
N LEU A 144 6.17 -1.33 -12.73
CA LEU A 144 7.12 -1.89 -13.71
C LEU A 144 7.64 -3.26 -13.27
N TRP A 145 7.81 -3.49 -11.96
CA TRP A 145 8.11 -4.82 -11.46
C TRP A 145 6.96 -5.79 -11.75
N LEU A 146 5.70 -5.43 -11.48
CA LEU A 146 4.53 -6.29 -11.77
C LEU A 146 4.43 -6.66 -13.26
N LEU A 147 4.81 -5.73 -14.13
CA LEU A 147 4.75 -5.88 -15.59
C LEU A 147 6.00 -6.50 -16.22
N ASP A 148 7.07 -6.71 -15.44
CA ASP A 148 8.37 -7.16 -15.94
C ASP A 148 8.96 -6.19 -16.99
N ARG A 149 8.98 -4.89 -16.64
CA ARG A 149 9.38 -3.76 -17.50
C ARG A 149 10.28 -2.74 -16.81
N MET A 150 11.11 -3.17 -15.86
CA MET A 150 12.01 -2.28 -15.12
C MET A 150 12.99 -1.52 -16.02
N GLU A 151 13.32 -2.08 -17.18
CA GLU A 151 14.18 -1.49 -18.21
C GLU A 151 13.61 -0.25 -18.89
N ALA A 152 12.31 0.04 -18.71
CA ALA A 152 11.67 1.22 -19.29
C ALA A 152 12.14 2.55 -18.65
N ILE A 153 12.76 2.51 -17.48
CA ILE A 153 13.17 3.69 -16.71
C ILE A 153 14.64 3.67 -16.31
N ASP A 154 15.17 4.82 -15.93
CA ASP A 154 16.49 4.93 -15.27
C ASP A 154 16.34 4.63 -13.77
N VAL A 155 16.44 3.36 -13.41
CA VAL A 155 16.34 2.89 -12.01
C VAL A 155 17.44 3.49 -11.13
N THR A 156 18.63 3.73 -11.69
CA THR A 156 19.75 4.29 -10.91
C THR A 156 19.46 5.73 -10.52
N LYS A 157 18.94 6.55 -11.44
CA LYS A 157 18.50 7.91 -11.12
C LYS A 157 17.35 7.93 -10.13
N ALA A 158 16.38 7.04 -10.27
CA ALA A 158 15.28 6.93 -9.31
C ALA A 158 15.79 6.65 -7.88
N ALA A 159 16.72 5.69 -7.73
CA ALA A 159 17.35 5.39 -6.44
C ALA A 159 18.18 6.57 -5.90
N ASN A 160 18.91 7.28 -6.76
CA ASN A 160 19.68 8.46 -6.36
C ASN A 160 18.76 9.62 -5.92
N TYR A 161 17.62 9.82 -6.58
CA TYR A 161 16.63 10.81 -6.14
C TYR A 161 16.08 10.47 -4.75
N ILE A 162 15.68 9.21 -4.51
CA ILE A 162 15.25 8.77 -3.17
C ILE A 162 16.34 9.02 -2.13
N SER A 163 17.61 8.72 -2.45
CA SER A 163 18.72 9.00 -1.55
C SER A 163 18.86 10.49 -1.19
N SER A 164 18.44 11.40 -2.08
CA SER A 164 18.44 12.84 -1.80
C SER A 164 17.29 13.29 -0.88
N CYS A 165 16.24 12.48 -0.72
CA CYS A 165 15.13 12.71 0.19
C CYS A 165 15.41 12.24 1.63
N ARG A 166 16.58 11.62 1.88
CA ARG A 166 16.98 11.11 3.18
C ARG A 166 17.39 12.25 4.13
N ASN A 167 16.89 12.19 5.35
CA ASN A 167 17.18 13.16 6.42
C ASN A 167 18.26 12.66 7.39
N PHE A 168 18.68 13.54 8.29
CA PHE A 168 19.71 13.25 9.31
C PHE A 168 19.30 12.16 10.30
N ASP A 169 17.99 11.94 10.47
CA ASP A 169 17.41 10.93 11.36
C ASP A 169 17.28 9.56 10.69
N GLY A 170 17.81 9.41 9.47
CA GLY A 170 17.71 8.21 8.64
C GLY A 170 16.39 8.09 7.87
N GLY A 171 15.38 8.88 8.24
CA GLY A 171 14.06 8.89 7.61
C GLY A 171 14.05 9.57 6.24
N PHE A 172 12.87 9.56 5.61
CA PHE A 172 12.67 10.13 4.27
C PHE A 172 11.45 11.06 4.26
N GLY A 173 11.59 12.19 3.54
CA GLY A 173 10.50 13.11 3.23
C GLY A 173 9.94 12.91 1.82
N ALA A 174 8.82 13.57 1.53
CA ALA A 174 8.16 13.51 0.21
C ALA A 174 9.04 14.03 -0.94
N THR A 175 9.85 15.05 -0.65
CA THR A 175 10.87 15.65 -1.51
C THR A 175 12.09 16.04 -0.65
N PRO A 176 13.26 16.36 -1.26
CA PRO A 176 14.45 16.74 -0.50
C PRO A 176 14.21 17.88 0.48
N GLY A 177 14.60 17.66 1.75
CA GLY A 177 14.44 18.63 2.83
C GLY A 177 13.06 18.65 3.49
N ASN A 178 12.10 17.84 3.06
CA ASN A 178 10.85 17.64 3.80
C ASN A 178 11.06 16.78 5.05
N GLU A 179 10.19 16.98 6.04
CA GLU A 179 10.17 16.21 7.30
C GLU A 179 10.06 14.69 7.02
N SER A 180 10.82 13.90 7.80
CA SER A 180 10.71 12.44 7.77
C SER A 180 9.30 12.00 8.16
N HIS A 181 8.68 11.16 7.31
CA HIS A 181 7.32 10.67 7.51
C HIS A 181 7.25 9.17 7.25
N ALA A 182 6.64 8.37 8.14
CA ALA A 182 6.65 6.91 8.03
C ALA A 182 6.07 6.39 6.71
N GLY A 183 5.01 7.02 6.19
CA GLY A 183 4.48 6.71 4.85
C GLY A 183 5.49 6.94 3.72
N GLN A 184 6.33 7.97 3.83
CA GLN A 184 7.39 8.25 2.84
C GLN A 184 8.62 7.36 3.04
N VAL A 185 8.92 7.01 4.29
CA VAL A 185 9.92 5.99 4.63
C VAL A 185 9.56 4.66 3.96
N PHE A 186 8.31 4.20 4.09
CA PHE A 186 7.86 2.98 3.41
C PHE A 186 8.10 3.05 1.90
N THR A 187 7.61 4.10 1.23
CA THR A 187 7.71 4.18 -0.23
C THR A 187 9.16 4.25 -0.68
N CYS A 188 10.03 4.98 0.03
CA CYS A 188 11.45 5.04 -0.26
C CYS A 188 12.15 3.69 -0.07
N VAL A 189 11.95 3.04 1.08
CA VAL A 189 12.59 1.75 1.40
C VAL A 189 12.11 0.65 0.44
N ALA A 190 10.82 0.57 0.15
CA ALA A 190 10.27 -0.41 -0.78
C ALA A 190 10.74 -0.16 -2.22
N ALA A 191 10.81 1.09 -2.66
CA ALA A 191 11.37 1.43 -3.97
C ALA A 191 12.86 1.06 -4.06
N LEU A 192 13.65 1.32 -3.01
CA LEU A 192 15.06 0.92 -2.96
C LEU A 192 15.24 -0.60 -2.93
N ALA A 193 14.34 -1.34 -2.26
CA ALA A 193 14.31 -2.80 -2.32
C ALA A 193 14.07 -3.31 -3.76
N LEU A 194 13.06 -2.76 -4.45
CA LEU A 194 12.77 -3.09 -5.85
C LEU A 194 13.92 -2.72 -6.80
N ALA A 195 14.63 -1.63 -6.50
CA ALA A 195 15.81 -1.18 -7.24
C ALA A 195 17.09 -1.99 -6.92
N ASN A 196 17.04 -2.92 -5.95
CA ASN A 196 18.21 -3.59 -5.40
C ASN A 196 19.28 -2.61 -4.89
N ARG A 197 18.84 -1.55 -4.21
CA ARG A 197 19.65 -0.44 -3.69
C ARG A 197 19.42 -0.15 -2.20
N LEU A 198 19.12 -1.19 -1.42
CA LEU A 198 19.01 -1.05 0.05
C LEU A 198 20.33 -0.62 0.71
N ASP A 199 21.46 -0.69 0.00
CA ASP A 199 22.76 -0.12 0.43
C ASP A 199 22.70 1.40 0.67
N LEU A 200 21.70 2.10 0.13
CA LEU A 200 21.49 3.54 0.34
C LEU A 200 20.78 3.87 1.65
N VAL A 201 20.25 2.86 2.35
CA VAL A 201 19.57 3.02 3.65
C VAL A 201 20.57 2.79 4.78
N GLU A 202 20.42 3.53 5.88
CA GLU A 202 21.09 3.23 7.15
C GLU A 202 20.14 2.40 8.02
N PRO A 203 20.21 1.05 7.95
CA PRO A 203 19.14 0.18 8.44
C PRO A 203 18.86 0.35 9.94
N ASP A 204 19.90 0.39 10.77
CA ASP A 204 19.71 0.46 12.22
C ASP A 204 19.25 1.85 12.68
N LEU A 205 19.75 2.93 12.06
CA LEU A 205 19.30 4.31 12.36
C LEU A 205 17.83 4.51 11.98
N LEU A 206 17.47 4.10 10.77
CA LEU A 206 16.09 4.20 10.30
C LEU A 206 15.15 3.29 11.11
N SER A 207 15.58 2.07 11.43
CA SER A 207 14.77 1.16 12.25
C SER A 207 14.57 1.68 13.66
N TRP A 208 15.58 2.36 14.24
CA TRP A 208 15.43 3.07 15.51
C TRP A 208 14.40 4.19 15.41
N TRP A 209 14.47 5.02 14.35
CA TRP A 209 13.49 6.08 14.13
C TRP A 209 12.06 5.54 13.99
N LEU A 210 11.89 4.38 13.33
CA LEU A 210 10.60 3.71 13.13
C LEU A 210 10.06 3.08 14.42
N CYS A 211 10.89 2.44 15.25
CA CYS A 211 10.40 1.85 16.49
C CYS A 211 10.01 2.91 17.52
N GLU A 212 10.68 4.07 17.53
CA GLU A 212 10.30 5.26 18.32
C GLU A 212 9.01 5.94 17.82
N ARG A 213 8.31 5.36 16.83
CA ARG A 213 6.94 5.74 16.49
C ARG A 213 5.89 5.04 17.34
N GLN A 214 6.25 3.96 18.04
CA GLN A 214 5.30 3.23 18.87
C GLN A 214 5.02 4.03 20.14
N THR A 215 3.79 4.49 20.30
CA THR A 215 3.39 5.33 21.42
C THR A 215 3.03 4.48 22.64
N ALA A 216 2.76 5.14 23.78
CA ALA A 216 2.32 4.46 24.99
C ALA A 216 1.00 3.68 24.82
N SER A 217 0.17 4.00 23.81
CA SER A 217 -1.06 3.25 23.51
C SER A 217 -0.79 1.93 22.78
N GLY A 218 0.44 1.69 22.33
CA GLY A 218 0.79 0.55 21.48
C GLY A 218 0.70 0.81 19.98
N GLY A 219 -0.09 1.81 19.57
CA GLY A 219 -0.20 2.25 18.19
C GLY A 219 1.05 3.01 17.70
N LEU A 220 1.17 3.16 16.39
CA LEU A 220 2.30 3.83 15.74
C LEU A 220 1.86 5.19 15.20
N ASN A 221 2.73 6.20 15.26
CA ASN A 221 2.51 7.49 14.61
C ASN A 221 3.37 7.64 13.33
N GLY A 222 2.99 8.59 12.47
CA GLY A 222 3.73 8.85 11.23
C GLY A 222 4.97 9.71 11.40
N ARG A 223 5.02 10.49 12.48
CA ARG A 223 6.02 11.53 12.74
C ARG A 223 6.22 11.70 14.24
N PRO A 224 7.40 12.15 14.69
CA PRO A 224 7.63 12.50 16.09
C PRO A 224 6.56 13.46 16.63
N GLU A 225 6.18 13.29 17.90
CA GLU A 225 5.22 14.17 18.60
C GLU A 225 3.81 14.24 17.95
N LYS A 226 3.44 13.25 17.12
CA LYS A 226 2.08 13.09 16.59
C LYS A 226 1.34 11.94 17.29
N LEU A 227 0.01 11.95 17.14
CA LEU A 227 -0.84 10.87 17.60
C LEU A 227 -0.63 9.61 16.77
N GLN A 228 -0.87 8.46 17.40
CA GLN A 228 -0.95 7.18 16.74
C GLN A 228 -2.13 7.12 15.75
N ASP A 229 -2.00 6.24 14.77
CA ASP A 229 -3.00 5.98 13.73
C ASP A 229 -2.77 4.56 13.18
N VAL A 230 -3.84 3.78 13.05
CA VAL A 230 -3.80 2.38 12.61
C VAL A 230 -3.04 2.19 11.29
N CYS A 231 -3.09 3.14 10.34
CA CYS A 231 -2.45 2.95 9.05
C CYS A 231 -0.92 2.82 9.15
N TYR A 232 -0.30 3.41 10.19
CA TYR A 232 1.13 3.26 10.45
C TYR A 232 1.52 1.86 10.92
N SER A 233 0.55 1.02 11.31
CA SER A 233 0.74 -0.42 11.48
C SER A 233 1.17 -1.10 10.19
N TRP A 234 0.85 -0.54 9.02
CA TRP A 234 1.44 -0.96 7.77
C TRP A 234 2.69 -0.15 7.45
N TRP A 235 2.61 1.18 7.42
CA TRP A 235 3.71 2.01 6.92
C TRP A 235 5.03 1.83 7.71
N CYS A 236 4.96 1.68 9.04
CA CYS A 236 6.16 1.41 9.83
C CYS A 236 6.59 -0.06 9.75
N LEU A 237 5.66 -1.01 9.91
CA LEU A 237 6.00 -2.43 9.95
C LEU A 237 6.52 -2.95 8.61
N SER A 238 5.98 -2.49 7.48
CA SER A 238 6.47 -2.88 6.15
C SER A 238 7.94 -2.47 5.96
N ALA A 239 8.28 -1.22 6.28
CA ALA A 239 9.66 -0.73 6.23
C ALA A 239 10.58 -1.52 7.18
N LEU A 240 10.15 -1.75 8.43
CA LEU A 240 10.89 -2.58 9.38
C LEU A 240 11.05 -4.03 8.91
N SER A 241 10.03 -4.58 8.24
CA SER A 241 10.07 -5.95 7.71
C SER A 241 11.07 -6.07 6.55
N ILE A 242 11.10 -5.09 5.63
CA ILE A 242 12.10 -5.04 4.54
C ILE A 242 13.52 -4.94 5.11
N LEU A 243 13.69 -4.23 6.22
CA LEU A 243 14.97 -4.07 6.90
C LEU A 243 15.31 -5.20 7.89
N GLU A 244 14.45 -6.24 7.98
CA GLU A 244 14.63 -7.36 8.91
C GLU A 244 14.71 -6.93 10.40
N ARG A 245 13.91 -5.93 10.78
CA ARG A 245 13.83 -5.34 12.13
C ARG A 245 12.42 -5.32 12.71
N LEU A 246 11.50 -6.12 12.16
CA LEU A 246 10.11 -6.19 12.65
C LEU A 246 10.02 -6.51 14.15
N HIS A 247 10.97 -7.31 14.67
CA HIS A 247 11.08 -7.67 16.09
C HIS A 247 11.41 -6.51 17.05
N TRP A 248 11.62 -5.29 16.55
CA TRP A 248 11.86 -4.08 17.37
C TRP A 248 10.56 -3.43 17.86
N ILE A 249 9.41 -3.89 17.37
CA ILE A 249 8.09 -3.43 17.80
C ILE A 249 7.53 -4.37 18.86
N ASP A 250 6.86 -3.79 19.86
CA ASP A 250 6.01 -4.54 20.77
C ASP A 250 4.72 -4.96 20.03
N SER A 251 4.77 -6.16 19.43
CA SER A 251 3.69 -6.69 18.58
C SER A 251 2.41 -6.99 19.35
N GLU A 252 2.52 -7.29 20.65
CA GLU A 252 1.35 -7.55 21.50
C GLU A 252 0.56 -6.27 21.72
N LYS A 253 1.23 -5.17 22.06
CA LYS A 253 0.57 -3.86 22.22
C LYS A 253 0.02 -3.31 20.92
N LEU A 254 0.74 -3.48 19.80
CA LEU A 254 0.26 -3.02 18.50
C LEU A 254 -0.97 -3.83 18.04
N THR A 255 -0.94 -5.15 18.22
CA THR A 255 -2.13 -6.00 17.98
C THR A 255 -3.31 -5.53 18.81
N ALA A 256 -3.11 -5.31 20.12
CA ALA A 256 -4.17 -4.82 21.00
C ALA A 256 -4.73 -3.48 20.52
N PHE A 257 -3.88 -2.53 20.11
CA PHE A 257 -4.32 -1.23 19.58
C PHE A 257 -5.16 -1.38 18.30
N ILE A 258 -4.73 -2.19 17.32
CA ILE A 258 -5.48 -2.42 16.08
C ILE A 258 -6.85 -3.05 16.37
N LEU A 259 -6.90 -4.06 17.25
CA LEU A 259 -8.14 -4.72 17.63
C LEU A 259 -9.08 -3.78 18.39
N ASP A 260 -8.54 -2.80 19.13
CA ASP A 260 -9.33 -1.78 19.82
C ASP A 260 -9.99 -0.79 18.84
N CYS A 261 -9.44 -0.62 17.64
CA CYS A 261 -9.98 0.25 16.58
C CYS A 261 -11.04 -0.42 15.68
N GLN A 262 -11.37 -1.70 15.90
CA GLN A 262 -12.34 -2.40 15.05
C GLN A 262 -13.79 -2.04 15.44
N ASP A 263 -14.72 -2.00 14.49
CA ASP A 263 -16.15 -1.95 14.83
C ASP A 263 -16.67 -3.36 15.11
N GLU A 264 -17.07 -3.60 16.35
CA GLU A 264 -17.63 -4.88 16.79
C GLU A 264 -19.06 -5.11 16.32
N ASP A 265 -19.80 -4.07 15.91
CA ASP A 265 -21.17 -4.19 15.44
C ASP A 265 -21.22 -4.38 13.93
N GLY A 266 -20.71 -3.40 13.17
CA GLY A 266 -20.77 -3.34 11.71
C GLY A 266 -19.55 -3.89 10.97
N GLY A 267 -18.42 -4.08 11.66
CA GLY A 267 -17.14 -4.43 11.03
C GLY A 267 -16.43 -3.23 10.41
N GLY A 268 -15.16 -3.41 10.03
CA GLY A 268 -14.26 -2.33 9.66
C GLY A 268 -13.30 -1.99 10.79
N ILE A 269 -12.26 -1.24 10.47
CA ILE A 269 -11.26 -0.70 11.42
C ILE A 269 -11.08 0.79 11.12
N SER A 270 -10.98 1.61 12.16
CA SER A 270 -10.82 3.06 12.09
C SER A 270 -9.37 3.51 12.38
N ASP A 271 -9.09 4.81 12.29
CA ASP A 271 -7.80 5.44 12.63
C ASP A 271 -7.41 5.17 14.10
N ARG A 272 -8.36 5.37 15.02
CA ARG A 272 -8.20 5.21 16.48
C ARG A 272 -9.46 4.61 17.11
N PRO A 273 -9.39 4.12 18.36
CA PRO A 273 -10.58 3.67 19.06
C PRO A 273 -11.66 4.77 19.09
N GLU A 274 -12.91 4.38 18.87
CA GLU A 274 -14.10 5.25 18.81
C GLU A 274 -14.22 6.15 17.55
N ASP A 275 -13.23 6.20 16.67
CA ASP A 275 -13.36 6.88 15.36
C ASP A 275 -14.23 6.06 14.39
N GLU A 276 -14.77 6.72 13.35
CA GLU A 276 -15.53 6.07 12.27
C GLU A 276 -14.64 5.16 11.41
N VAL A 277 -15.16 3.98 11.06
CA VAL A 277 -14.42 2.99 10.26
C VAL A 277 -14.38 3.35 8.78
N ASP A 278 -13.27 3.02 8.13
CA ASP A 278 -13.13 3.15 6.68
C ASP A 278 -12.34 1.99 6.07
N VAL A 279 -12.44 1.83 4.75
CA VAL A 279 -11.77 0.73 4.03
C VAL A 279 -10.24 0.88 4.01
N TYR A 280 -9.72 2.10 4.17
CA TYR A 280 -8.28 2.37 4.19
C TYR A 280 -7.64 1.81 5.47
N HIS A 281 -8.15 2.21 6.63
CA HIS A 281 -7.71 1.71 7.93
C HIS A 281 -8.07 0.24 8.13
N THR A 282 -9.20 -0.23 7.59
CA THR A 282 -9.52 -1.67 7.55
C THR A 282 -8.42 -2.47 6.86
N TYR A 283 -7.98 -2.05 5.67
CA TYR A 283 -6.90 -2.73 4.97
C TYR A 283 -5.59 -2.65 5.72
N PHE A 284 -5.15 -1.46 6.14
CA PHE A 284 -3.84 -1.31 6.76
C PHE A 284 -3.75 -1.91 8.17
N GLY A 285 -4.86 -1.97 8.90
CA GLY A 285 -4.98 -2.74 10.13
C GLY A 285 -4.84 -4.24 9.88
N VAL A 286 -5.60 -4.80 8.93
CA VAL A 286 -5.50 -6.22 8.54
C VAL A 286 -4.10 -6.56 8.01
N ALA A 287 -3.50 -5.71 7.17
CA ALA A 287 -2.18 -5.92 6.62
C ALA A 287 -1.07 -5.83 7.69
N GLY A 288 -1.20 -4.91 8.65
CA GLY A 288 -0.31 -4.82 9.82
C GLY A 288 -0.36 -6.09 10.68
N LEU A 289 -1.57 -6.59 10.98
CA LEU A 289 -1.76 -7.86 11.69
C LEU A 289 -1.19 -9.05 10.89
N ALA A 290 -1.36 -9.06 9.57
CA ALA A 290 -0.81 -10.10 8.69
C ALA A 290 0.73 -10.11 8.70
N LEU A 291 1.39 -8.94 8.69
CA LEU A 291 2.85 -8.84 8.82
C LEU A 291 3.36 -9.40 10.16
N MET A 292 2.60 -9.22 11.23
CA MET A 292 2.91 -9.77 12.57
C MET A 292 2.54 -11.26 12.71
N GLY A 293 2.00 -11.90 11.67
CA GLY A 293 1.64 -13.32 11.69
C GLY A 293 0.38 -13.62 12.52
N HIS A 294 -0.55 -12.67 12.63
CA HIS A 294 -1.79 -12.87 13.36
C HIS A 294 -2.58 -14.09 12.81
N PRO A 295 -3.08 -15.00 13.68
CA PRO A 295 -3.81 -16.18 13.24
C PRO A 295 -5.02 -15.86 12.36
N GLY A 296 -5.27 -16.70 11.35
CA GLY A 296 -6.42 -16.57 10.45
C GLY A 296 -6.20 -15.62 9.27
N LEU A 297 -5.08 -14.89 9.21
CA LEU A 297 -4.71 -14.06 8.08
C LEU A 297 -3.64 -14.74 7.20
N LYS A 298 -3.73 -14.53 5.89
CA LYS A 298 -2.67 -14.87 4.94
C LYS A 298 -1.50 -13.88 5.07
N GLN A 299 -0.32 -14.30 4.61
CA GLN A 299 0.86 -13.43 4.59
C GLN A 299 0.81 -12.41 3.45
N VAL A 300 1.40 -11.24 3.71
CA VAL A 300 1.52 -10.13 2.78
C VAL A 300 3.01 -9.80 2.56
N ASP A 301 3.39 -9.56 1.31
CA ASP A 301 4.72 -9.11 0.96
C ASP A 301 4.89 -7.63 1.34
N PRO A 302 5.89 -7.30 2.18
CA PRO A 302 6.05 -5.95 2.71
C PRO A 302 6.55 -4.95 1.65
N THR A 303 7.10 -5.42 0.52
CA THR A 303 7.63 -4.55 -0.54
C THR A 303 6.56 -4.22 -1.57
N LEU A 304 5.79 -5.21 -2.00
CA LEU A 304 4.83 -5.07 -3.09
C LEU A 304 3.42 -4.74 -2.63
N ALA A 305 3.15 -4.83 -1.32
CA ALA A 305 1.83 -4.69 -0.73
C ALA A 305 0.79 -5.64 -1.39
N LEU A 306 1.22 -6.88 -1.64
CA LEU A 306 0.41 -7.94 -2.24
C LEU A 306 0.54 -9.22 -1.41
N PRO A 307 -0.46 -10.11 -1.41
CA PRO A 307 -0.34 -11.41 -0.75
C PRO A 307 0.88 -12.20 -1.27
N VAL A 308 1.60 -12.88 -0.39
CA VAL A 308 2.83 -13.62 -0.75
C VAL A 308 2.55 -14.65 -1.86
N GLU A 309 1.42 -15.36 -1.79
CA GLU A 309 0.97 -16.33 -2.81
C GLU A 309 0.84 -15.70 -4.21
N VAL A 310 0.43 -14.43 -4.29
CA VAL A 310 0.33 -13.68 -5.56
C VAL A 310 1.73 -13.36 -6.09
N VAL A 311 2.63 -12.89 -5.23
CA VAL A 311 4.01 -12.57 -5.58
C VAL A 311 4.77 -13.81 -6.06
N GLU A 312 4.63 -14.95 -5.39
CA GLU A 312 5.23 -16.22 -5.78
C GLU A 312 4.75 -16.67 -7.16
N ARG A 313 3.44 -16.57 -7.43
CA ARG A 313 2.85 -16.88 -8.75
C ARG A 313 3.43 -15.99 -9.85
N LEU A 314 3.58 -14.69 -9.59
CA LEU A 314 4.17 -13.76 -10.55
C LEU A 314 5.64 -14.09 -10.83
N ASN A 315 6.43 -14.39 -9.80
CA ASN A 315 7.82 -14.80 -9.95
C ASN A 315 7.96 -16.10 -10.76
N ALA A 316 7.07 -17.07 -10.55
CA ALA A 316 7.05 -18.30 -11.34
C ALA A 316 6.74 -18.01 -12.82
N LYS A 317 5.78 -17.12 -13.11
CA LYS A 317 5.46 -16.70 -14.49
C LYS A 317 6.63 -16.00 -15.17
N LYS A 318 7.37 -15.13 -14.47
CA LYS A 318 8.56 -14.45 -15.02
C LYS A 318 9.67 -15.44 -15.36
N LYS A 319 9.99 -16.37 -14.46
CA LYS A 319 11.01 -17.41 -14.71
C LYS A 319 10.70 -18.25 -15.95
N ASN A 320 9.44 -18.58 -16.18
CA ASN A 320 9.03 -19.36 -17.35
C ASN A 320 9.13 -18.58 -18.68
N LYS A 321 9.15 -17.24 -18.67
CA LYS A 321 9.36 -16.42 -19.87
C LYS A 321 10.84 -16.28 -20.25
N SER A 322 11.75 -16.51 -19.30
CA SER A 322 13.20 -16.39 -19.51
C SER A 322 13.87 -17.67 -20.03
N ILE A 323 13.10 -18.74 -20.27
CA ILE A 323 13.53 -20.03 -20.83
C ILE A 323 13.03 -20.12 -22.27
#